data_AF-A0A973MA94-F1
#
_entry.id   AF-A0A973MA94-F1
#
_cell.length_a   1.000
_cell.length_b   1.000
_cell.length_c   1.000
_cell.angle_alpha   90.00
_cell.angle_beta   90.00
_cell.angle_gamma   90.00
#
_symmetry.space_group_name_H-M   'P 1'
#
loop_
_entity.id
_entity.type
_entity.pdbx_description
1 polymer ?
#
loop_
_entity_poly.entity_id
_entity_poly.type
_entity_poly.pdbx_seq_one_letter_code
_entity_poly.pdbx_strand_id
1 'polypeptide(L)'
;MHKPHRALGLAAAPTGSRGAAAIAQLRPVEPVTLLRPHAARRAARFFVEKFPGRSLYAVKANPSPDLLQILWNAGVTHYDVASIGEVRLVHETLPQAVICFMHPVKAEEAIAEAYFEHGVKTFSLDTVEELDKIVRATSMNGGPASDLNLLVRL
;
A
#
# COMPACT_ATOMS: atom_id res chain seq x y z
N MET A 1 -25.79 3.19 -8.35
CA MET A 1 -24.39 2.98 -8.78
C MET A 1 -23.51 3.99 -8.09
N HIS A 2 -22.83 3.59 -7.01
CA HIS A 2 -21.83 4.43 -6.35
C HIS A 2 -20.66 4.64 -7.30
N LYS A 3 -20.39 5.90 -7.69
CA LYS A 3 -19.12 6.25 -8.33
C LYS A 3 -18.02 6.09 -7.28
N PRO A 4 -16.91 5.40 -7.58
CA PRO A 4 -15.78 5.37 -6.66
C PRO A 4 -15.24 6.79 -6.53
N HIS A 5 -15.22 7.31 -5.31
CA HIS A 5 -14.54 8.56 -4.99
C HIS A 5 -13.04 8.36 -5.23
N ARG A 6 -12.48 9.01 -6.26
CA ARG A 6 -11.03 9.09 -6.43
C ARG A 6 -10.47 9.94 -5.30
N ALA A 7 -9.55 9.38 -4.53
CA ALA A 7 -8.89 10.02 -3.38
C ALA A 7 -8.20 11.37 -3.67
N LEU A 8 -8.09 11.76 -4.95
CA LEU A 8 -7.46 13.00 -5.39
C LEU A 8 -8.38 13.96 -6.16
N GLY A 9 -9.64 13.61 -6.45
CA GLY A 9 -10.55 14.48 -7.23
C GLY A 9 -10.08 14.80 -8.67
N LEU A 10 -9.04 14.14 -9.15
CA LEU A 10 -8.41 14.38 -10.45
C LEU A 10 -8.80 13.29 -11.46
N ALA A 11 -8.90 13.70 -12.72
CA ALA A 11 -9.01 12.75 -13.81
C ALA A 11 -7.68 12.00 -13.97
N ALA A 12 -7.71 10.66 -13.99
CA ALA A 12 -6.53 9.89 -14.38
C ALA A 12 -6.23 10.15 -15.85
N ALA A 13 -4.94 10.22 -16.18
CA ALA A 13 -4.51 10.23 -17.56
C ALA A 13 -5.15 9.05 -18.32
N PRO A 14 -5.46 9.23 -19.62
CA PRO A 14 -5.82 8.12 -20.48
C PRO A 14 -4.77 7.02 -20.38
N THR A 15 -5.21 5.77 -20.30
CA THR A 15 -4.31 4.61 -20.26
C THR A 15 -3.36 4.60 -21.46
N GLY A 16 -2.06 4.42 -21.19
CA GLY A 16 -0.99 4.43 -22.18
C GLY A 16 0.02 5.57 -22.01
N SER A 17 1.21 5.40 -22.61
CA SER A 17 2.30 6.39 -22.59
C SER A 17 1.98 7.59 -23.47
N ARG A 18 1.07 8.46 -23.02
CA ARG A 18 0.82 9.75 -23.68
C ARG A 18 1.61 10.83 -22.94
N GLY A 19 2.48 11.53 -23.67
CA GLY A 19 3.18 12.70 -23.12
C GLY A 19 2.20 13.82 -22.77
N ALA A 20 2.63 14.75 -21.91
CA ALA A 20 1.81 15.89 -21.48
C ALA A 20 1.23 16.69 -22.67
N ALA A 21 1.99 16.83 -23.75
CA ALA A 21 1.54 17.49 -24.97
C ALA A 21 0.33 16.78 -25.63
N ALA A 22 0.33 15.45 -25.69
CA ALA A 22 -0.77 14.67 -26.27
C ALA A 22 -2.04 14.73 -25.40
N ILE A 23 -1.88 14.86 -24.08
CA ILE A 23 -3.01 15.00 -23.15
C ILE A 23 -3.57 16.42 -23.20
N ALA A 24 -2.71 17.44 -23.35
CA ALA A 24 -3.14 18.83 -23.52
C ALA A 24 -4.03 19.01 -24.76
N GLN A 25 -3.78 18.26 -25.84
CA GLN A 25 -4.61 18.27 -27.05
C GLN A 25 -6.05 17.79 -26.81
N LEU A 26 -6.27 16.95 -25.77
CA LEU A 26 -7.61 16.49 -25.39
C LEU A 26 -8.42 17.57 -24.66
N ARG A 27 -7.81 18.72 -24.34
CA ARG A 27 -8.44 19.85 -23.65
C ARG A 27 -9.27 19.41 -22.44
N PRO A 28 -8.67 18.68 -21.49
CA PRO A 28 -9.41 18.18 -20.33
C PRO A 28 -9.95 19.36 -19.53
N VAL A 29 -11.22 19.27 -19.15
CA VAL A 29 -11.92 20.29 -18.34
C VAL A 29 -11.58 20.18 -16.85
N GLU A 30 -11.04 19.03 -16.44
CA GLU A 30 -10.54 18.75 -15.09
C GLU A 30 -9.03 18.55 -15.11
N PRO A 31 -8.30 18.86 -14.02
CA PRO A 31 -6.87 18.61 -13.98
C PRO A 31 -6.57 17.11 -14.02
N VAL A 32 -5.45 16.77 -14.69
CA VAL A 32 -5.05 15.39 -14.99
C VAL A 32 -3.74 15.04 -14.30
N THR A 33 -3.69 13.92 -13.60
CA THR A 33 -2.45 13.41 -12.99
C THR A 33 -1.65 12.61 -14.02
N LEU A 34 -0.37 12.98 -14.20
CA LEU A 34 0.57 12.29 -15.08
C LEU A 34 1.64 11.55 -14.27
N LEU A 35 1.79 10.25 -14.52
CA LEU A 35 2.88 9.46 -13.95
C LEU A 35 4.11 9.52 -14.86
N ARG A 36 5.29 9.69 -14.26
CA ARG A 36 6.59 9.59 -14.94
C ARG A 36 7.25 8.25 -14.61
N PRO A 37 6.92 7.16 -15.34
CA PRO A 37 7.33 5.80 -14.96
C PRO A 37 8.85 5.65 -14.85
N HIS A 38 9.62 6.31 -15.72
CA HIS A 38 11.09 6.27 -15.67
C HIS A 38 11.65 6.92 -14.40
N ALA A 39 11.03 7.97 -13.88
CA ALA A 39 11.46 8.62 -12.65
C ALA A 39 11.15 7.75 -11.43
N ALA A 40 9.95 7.17 -11.37
CA ALA A 40 9.56 6.23 -10.32
C ALA A 40 10.49 5.01 -10.29
N ARG A 41 10.76 4.39 -11.45
CA ARG A 41 11.68 3.25 -11.57
C ARG A 41 13.10 3.58 -11.10
N ARG A 42 13.62 4.76 -11.49
CA ARG A 42 14.94 5.21 -11.04
C ARG A 42 15.01 5.38 -9.53
N ALA A 43 14.00 6.01 -8.93
CA ALA A 43 13.94 6.20 -7.49
C ALA A 43 13.85 4.85 -6.75
N ALA A 44 12.99 3.94 -7.23
CA ALA A 44 12.86 2.59 -6.66
C ALA A 44 14.19 1.83 -6.69
N ARG A 45 14.87 1.76 -7.85
CA ARG A 45 16.16 1.08 -7.97
C ARG A 45 17.22 1.68 -7.07
N PHE A 46 17.26 3.00 -6.93
CA PHE A 46 18.19 3.64 -6.01
C PHE A 46 18.04 3.11 -4.58
N PHE A 47 16.82 3.07 -4.05
CA PHE A 47 16.59 2.53 -2.70
C PHE A 47 16.90 1.04 -2.61
N VAL A 48 16.41 0.24 -3.56
CA VAL A 48 16.62 -1.21 -3.59
C VAL A 48 18.12 -1.57 -3.65
N GLU A 49 18.92 -0.80 -4.37
CA GLU A 49 20.35 -1.11 -4.58
C GLU A 49 21.28 -0.46 -3.56
N LYS A 50 20.89 0.67 -2.95
CA LYS A 50 21.78 1.50 -2.13
C LYS A 50 21.43 1.53 -0.66
N PHE A 51 20.20 1.19 -0.29
CA PHE A 51 19.82 1.11 1.12
C PHE A 51 20.26 -0.24 1.71
N PRO A 52 21.08 -0.27 2.78
CA PRO A 52 21.58 -1.51 3.39
C PRO A 52 20.50 -2.15 4.29
N GLY A 53 19.29 -2.27 3.77
CA GLY A 53 18.13 -2.73 4.50
C GLY A 53 16.96 -2.96 3.55
N ARG A 54 15.80 -3.26 4.14
CA ARG A 54 14.59 -3.53 3.37
C ARG A 54 13.78 -2.27 3.15
N SER A 55 13.61 -1.87 1.90
CA SER A 55 12.79 -0.72 1.54
C SER A 55 11.30 -1.09 1.53
N LEU A 56 10.50 -0.30 2.25
CA LEU A 56 9.04 -0.37 2.25
C LEU A 56 8.51 0.87 1.54
N TYR A 57 7.61 0.70 0.57
CA TYR A 57 6.92 1.85 -0.03
C TYR A 57 5.68 2.22 0.78
N ALA A 58 5.60 3.47 1.25
CA ALA A 58 4.43 3.98 1.96
C ALA A 58 3.31 4.33 0.96
N VAL A 59 2.25 3.52 0.95
CA VAL A 59 1.15 3.60 -0.03
C VAL A 59 0.39 4.93 0.05
N LYS A 60 0.24 5.48 1.26
CA LYS A 60 -0.35 6.80 1.51
C LYS A 60 0.28 7.94 0.71
N ALA A 61 1.55 7.79 0.29
CA ALA A 61 2.22 8.81 -0.51
C ALA A 61 1.61 8.92 -1.91
N ASN A 62 1.28 7.77 -2.53
CA ASN A 62 0.55 7.71 -3.78
C ASN A 62 0.00 6.28 -4.01
N PRO A 63 -1.31 6.06 -3.84
CA PRO A 63 -1.94 4.73 -3.95
C PRO A 63 -2.25 4.33 -5.40
N SER A 64 -1.61 4.92 -6.42
CA SER A 64 -1.90 4.57 -7.80
C SER A 64 -1.46 3.13 -8.11
N PRO A 65 -2.35 2.24 -8.59
CA PRO A 65 -1.98 0.86 -8.97
C PRO A 65 -0.84 0.79 -9.99
N ASP A 66 -0.86 1.68 -10.99
CA ASP A 66 0.21 1.79 -11.99
C ASP A 66 1.56 2.08 -11.34
N LEU A 67 1.60 2.98 -10.35
CA LEU A 67 2.83 3.29 -9.62
C LEU A 67 3.28 2.08 -8.79
N LEU A 68 2.37 1.43 -8.04
CA LEU A 68 2.69 0.23 -7.26
C LEU A 68 3.32 -0.85 -8.17
N GLN A 69 2.74 -1.09 -9.35
CA GLN A 69 3.28 -2.04 -10.32
C GLN A 69 4.66 -1.64 -10.85
N ILE A 70 4.91 -0.35 -11.10
CA ILE A 70 6.22 0.15 -11.52
C ILE A 70 7.27 -0.07 -10.43
N LEU A 71 6.93 0.21 -9.17
CA LEU A 71 7.84 0.04 -8.03
C LEU A 71 8.14 -1.45 -7.77
N TRP A 72 7.12 -2.31 -7.84
CA TRP A 72 7.26 -3.76 -7.79
C TRP A 72 8.21 -4.29 -8.85
N ASN A 73 7.97 -3.92 -10.11
CA ASN A 73 8.82 -4.30 -11.25
C ASN A 73 10.24 -3.69 -11.18
N ALA A 74 10.49 -2.76 -10.25
CA ALA A 74 11.79 -2.18 -9.98
C ALA A 74 12.48 -2.77 -8.73
N GLY A 75 11.85 -3.75 -8.07
CA GLY A 75 12.43 -4.52 -6.96
C GLY A 75 11.87 -4.19 -5.57
N VAL A 76 10.90 -3.28 -5.45
CA VAL A 76 10.25 -3.00 -4.15
C VAL A 76 9.23 -4.10 -3.86
N THR A 77 9.49 -4.89 -2.82
CA THR A 77 8.66 -6.06 -2.48
C THR A 77 7.77 -5.86 -1.24
N HIS A 78 8.03 -4.82 -0.44
CA HIS A 78 7.31 -4.57 0.80
C HIS A 78 6.59 -3.22 0.75
N TYR A 79 5.37 -3.19 1.28
CA TYR A 79 4.48 -2.02 1.22
C TYR A 79 3.96 -1.69 2.61
N ASP A 80 4.20 -0.44 3.02
CA ASP A 80 3.67 0.17 4.24
C ASP A 80 2.27 0.71 3.96
N VAL A 81 1.27 0.11 4.60
CA VAL A 81 -0.14 0.50 4.52
C VAL A 81 -0.64 1.00 5.88
N ALA A 82 -1.50 2.00 5.85
CA ALA A 82 -2.08 2.65 7.02
C ALA A 82 -3.60 2.42 7.15
N SER A 83 -4.24 1.72 6.20
CA SER A 83 -5.67 1.40 6.28
C SER A 83 -6.01 0.08 5.60
N ILE A 84 -7.15 -0.50 5.95
CA ILE A 84 -7.67 -1.71 5.30
C ILE A 84 -7.95 -1.49 3.81
N GLY A 85 -8.32 -0.27 3.40
CA GLY A 85 -8.48 0.08 1.99
C GLY A 85 -7.17 -0.02 1.21
N GLU A 86 -6.06 0.39 1.82
CA GLU A 86 -4.73 0.22 1.22
C GLU A 86 -4.24 -1.23 1.24
N VAL A 87 -4.58 -2.02 2.28
CA VAL A 87 -4.31 -3.47 2.29
C VAL A 87 -4.97 -4.14 1.07
N ARG A 88 -6.29 -3.94 0.90
CA ARG A 88 -7.06 -4.49 -0.23
C ARG A 88 -6.46 -4.06 -1.56
N LEU A 89 -6.19 -2.76 -1.70
CA LEU A 89 -5.61 -2.20 -2.92
C LEU A 89 -4.27 -2.83 -3.29
N VAL A 90 -3.35 -2.96 -2.33
CA VAL A 90 -2.05 -3.60 -2.57
C VAL A 90 -2.23 -5.07 -2.85
N HIS A 91 -3.08 -5.78 -2.13
CA HIS A 91 -3.34 -7.20 -2.34
C HIS A 91 -3.91 -7.48 -3.74
N GLU A 92 -4.88 -6.68 -4.18
CA GLU A 92 -5.47 -6.76 -5.52
C GLU A 92 -4.45 -6.42 -6.62
N THR A 93 -3.62 -5.39 -6.41
CA THR A 93 -2.65 -4.93 -7.42
C THR A 93 -1.42 -5.83 -7.49
N LEU A 94 -0.93 -6.28 -6.33
CA LEU A 94 0.33 -7.00 -6.14
C LEU A 94 0.13 -8.19 -5.16
N PRO A 95 -0.50 -9.29 -5.59
CA PRO A 95 -0.84 -10.40 -4.70
C PRO A 95 0.34 -11.08 -4.00
N GLN A 96 1.57 -10.88 -4.51
CA GLN A 96 2.81 -11.44 -3.96
C GLN A 96 3.55 -10.45 -3.03
N ALA A 97 3.04 -9.24 -2.85
CA ALA A 97 3.69 -8.24 -2.02
C ALA A 97 3.59 -8.56 -0.54
N VAL A 98 4.65 -8.24 0.20
CA VAL A 98 4.59 -8.26 1.66
C VAL A 98 3.96 -6.95 2.12
N ILE A 99 2.76 -7.06 2.69
CA ILE A 99 2.01 -5.93 3.22
C ILE A 99 2.31 -5.81 4.72
N CYS A 100 2.69 -4.60 5.14
CA CYS A 100 2.94 -4.26 6.54
C CYS A 100 1.91 -3.22 6.99
N PHE A 101 1.04 -3.57 7.93
CA PHE A 101 -0.01 -2.68 8.43
C PHE A 101 0.55 -1.80 9.56
N MET A 102 1.05 -0.63 9.20
CA MET A 102 1.87 0.25 10.05
C MET A 102 1.10 1.39 10.73
N HIS A 103 -0.24 1.35 10.73
CA HIS A 103 -1.01 2.31 11.50
C HIS A 103 -0.99 1.94 12.99
N PRO A 104 -0.67 2.83 13.93
CA PRO A 104 -0.59 2.47 15.36
C PRO A 104 -1.94 2.05 15.95
N VAL A 105 -3.06 2.65 15.50
CA VAL A 105 -4.39 2.35 16.03
C VAL A 105 -5.27 1.77 14.93
N LYS A 106 -5.60 0.48 15.02
CA LYS A 106 -6.38 -0.24 14.00
C LYS A 106 -7.73 -0.67 14.57
N ALA A 107 -8.76 -0.75 13.72
CA ALA A 107 -10.02 -1.40 14.08
C ALA A 107 -9.79 -2.91 14.18
N GLU A 108 -10.47 -3.58 15.13
CA GLU A 108 -10.26 -5.01 15.38
C GLU A 108 -10.66 -5.85 14.16
N GLU A 109 -11.74 -5.46 13.48
CA GLU A 109 -12.22 -6.06 12.24
C GLU A 109 -11.22 -5.87 11.09
N ALA A 110 -10.57 -4.70 11.03
CA ALA A 110 -9.55 -4.43 10.02
C ALA A 110 -8.29 -5.27 10.22
N ILE A 111 -7.91 -5.56 11.48
CA ILE A 111 -6.79 -6.46 11.78
C ILE A 111 -7.16 -7.89 11.35
N ALA A 112 -8.34 -8.37 11.74
CA ALA A 112 -8.81 -9.71 11.41
C ALA A 112 -8.86 -9.92 9.90
N GLU A 113 -9.47 -8.99 9.17
CA GLU A 113 -9.54 -9.04 7.71
C GLU A 113 -8.14 -9.04 7.07
N ALA A 114 -7.27 -8.11 7.48
CA ALA A 114 -5.90 -8.05 6.97
C ALA A 114 -5.15 -9.37 7.16
N TYR A 115 -5.30 -10.01 8.32
CA TYR A 115 -4.61 -11.26 8.65
C TYR A 115 -5.19 -12.48 7.91
N PHE A 116 -6.50 -12.68 7.98
CA PHE A 116 -7.17 -13.89 7.48
C PHE A 116 -7.44 -13.86 5.98
N GLU A 117 -7.80 -12.70 5.43
CA GLU A 117 -8.19 -12.59 4.01
C GLU A 117 -7.02 -12.17 3.13
N HIS A 118 -6.16 -11.26 3.62
CA HIS A 118 -5.09 -10.66 2.81
C HIS A 118 -3.68 -11.14 3.18
N GLY A 119 -3.56 -12.05 4.16
CA GLY A 119 -2.29 -12.67 4.55
C GLY A 119 -1.29 -11.73 5.24
N VAL A 120 -1.75 -10.59 5.77
CA VAL A 120 -0.89 -9.63 6.48
C VAL A 120 -0.41 -10.25 7.79
N LYS A 121 0.91 -10.33 7.97
CA LYS A 121 1.55 -10.84 9.19
C LYS A 121 2.31 -9.78 9.98
N THR A 122 2.64 -8.65 9.34
CA THR A 122 3.42 -7.58 9.97
C THR A 122 2.50 -6.44 10.42
N PHE A 123 2.49 -6.16 11.72
CA PHE A 123 1.68 -5.11 12.32
C PHE A 123 2.55 -4.20 13.19
N SER A 124 2.33 -2.89 13.12
CA SER A 124 2.90 -1.96 14.10
C SER A 124 1.98 -1.73 15.28
N LEU A 125 2.55 -1.42 16.43
CA LEU A 125 1.86 -1.03 17.65
C LEU A 125 2.73 -0.08 18.47
N ASP A 126 2.10 0.73 19.31
CA ASP A 126 2.77 1.64 20.27
C ASP A 126 2.19 1.53 21.69
N THR A 127 1.15 0.71 21.90
CA THR A 127 0.54 0.48 23.22
C THR A 127 0.28 -1.01 23.48
N VAL A 128 0.09 -1.36 24.76
CA VAL A 128 -0.28 -2.71 25.19
C VAL A 128 -1.71 -3.03 24.74
N GLU A 129 -2.61 -2.06 24.75
CA GLU A 129 -3.99 -2.24 24.31
C GLU A 129 -4.07 -2.61 22.83
N GLU A 130 -3.19 -2.05 22.00
CA GLU A 130 -3.10 -2.41 20.59
C GLU A 130 -2.49 -3.80 20.40
N LEU A 131 -1.49 -4.17 21.21
CA LEU A 131 -0.96 -5.55 21.22
C LEU A 131 -2.08 -6.56 21.49
N ASP A 132 -2.84 -6.33 22.57
CA ASP A 132 -3.92 -7.22 22.96
C ASP A 132 -5.00 -7.31 21.88
N LYS A 133 -5.31 -6.19 21.23
CA LYS A 133 -6.24 -6.15 20.10
C LYS A 133 -5.72 -6.97 18.91
N ILE A 134 -4.46 -6.83 18.53
CA ILE A 134 -3.86 -7.62 17.43
C ILE A 134 -3.91 -9.11 17.76
N VAL A 135 -3.54 -9.50 18.98
CA VAL A 135 -3.56 -10.90 19.41
C VAL A 135 -4.96 -11.49 19.39
N ARG A 136 -5.98 -10.76 19.89
CA ARG A 136 -7.38 -11.23 19.84
C ARG A 136 -7.89 -11.35 18.41
N ALA A 137 -7.68 -10.33 17.59
CA ALA A 137 -8.18 -10.27 16.22
C ALA A 137 -7.58 -11.33 15.28
N THR A 138 -6.38 -11.84 15.61
CA THR A 138 -5.66 -12.83 14.80
C THR A 138 -5.67 -14.24 15.39
N SER A 139 -6.42 -14.46 16.48
CA SER A 139 -6.51 -15.74 17.17
C SER A 139 -7.05 -16.86 16.27
N MET A 140 -6.41 -18.03 16.31
CA MET A 140 -6.81 -19.25 15.59
C MET A 140 -7.01 -20.40 16.57
N ASN A 141 -8.10 -21.15 16.41
CA ASN A 141 -8.40 -22.34 17.23
C ASN A 141 -8.34 -22.09 18.75
N GLY A 142 -8.68 -20.86 19.19
CA GLY A 142 -8.67 -20.49 20.61
C GLY A 142 -7.30 -20.09 21.17
N GLY A 143 -6.27 -19.94 20.34
CA GLY A 143 -4.93 -19.49 20.73
C GLY A 143 -4.38 -18.36 19.86
N PRO A 144 -3.36 -17.62 20.35
CA PRO A 144 -2.74 -16.53 19.59
C PRO A 144 -2.09 -17.05 18.30
N ALA A 145 -2.09 -16.22 17.24
CA ALA A 145 -1.35 -16.50 16.02
C ALA A 145 0.17 -16.64 16.30
N SER A 146 0.78 -17.68 15.72
CA SER A 146 2.20 -18.01 15.92
C SER A 146 3.14 -17.40 14.87
N ASP A 147 2.59 -16.73 13.87
CA ASP A 147 3.29 -16.22 12.69
C ASP A 147 3.26 -14.68 12.59
N LEU A 148 2.90 -13.99 13.67
CA LEU A 148 2.89 -12.53 13.72
C LEU A 148 4.30 -11.95 13.79
N ASN A 149 4.52 -10.89 13.02
CA ASN A 149 5.69 -10.01 13.11
C ASN A 149 5.25 -8.66 13.69
N LEU A 150 5.55 -8.44 14.97
CA LEU A 150 5.08 -7.28 15.72
C LEU A 150 6.19 -6.23 15.83
N LEU A 151 5.91 -5.02 15.34
CA LEU A 151 6.84 -3.90 15.33
C LEU A 151 6.42 -2.85 16.37
N VAL A 152 7.19 -2.71 17.44
CA VAL A 152 6.96 -1.68 18.45
C VAL A 152 7.51 -0.35 17.95
N ARG A 153 6.65 0.66 17.86
CA ARG A 153 7.03 2.02 17.49
C ARG A 153 7.46 2.79 18.74
N LEU A 154 8.69 3.31 18.71
CA LEU A 154 9.33 4.06 19.79
C LEU A 154 9.25 5.57 19.54
#